data_AF-A0A4Z1CDK6-F1
#
_entry.id   AF-A0A4Z1CDK6-F1
#
_cell.length_a   1.000
_cell.length_b   1.000
_cell.length_c   1.000
_cell.angle_alpha   90.00
_cell.angle_beta   90.00
_cell.angle_gamma   90.00
#
_symmetry.space_group_name_H-M   'P 1'
#
loop_
_entity.id
_entity.type
_entity.pdbx_description
1 polymer ?
#
loop_
_entity_poly.entity_id
_entity_poly.type
_entity_poly.pdbx_seq_one_letter_code
_entity_poly.pdbx_strand_id
1 'polypeptide(L)' 'MPTPVSQRVQKRRDALRAAGLRPVQIWVPDTRRPGFAEECRRQSALAAASDLKDPEFDMLLEEAAASTEGWE' A
#
# COMPACT_ATOMS: atom_id res chain seq x y z
N MET A 1 -16.35 -32.02 -4.59
CA MET A 1 -15.71 -31.20 -5.64
C MET A 1 -15.24 -29.91 -4.99
N PRO A 2 -13.95 -29.55 -5.05
CA PRO A 2 -13.48 -28.27 -4.50
C PRO A 2 -14.12 -27.11 -5.26
N THR A 3 -14.44 -26.03 -4.54
CA THR A 3 -15.01 -24.81 -5.15
C THR A 3 -14.04 -24.27 -6.21
N PRO A 4 -14.51 -23.98 -7.44
CA PRO A 4 -13.66 -23.43 -8.49
C PRO A 4 -12.93 -22.16 -8.03
N VAL A 5 -11.68 -21.99 -8.47
CA VAL A 5 -10.85 -20.82 -8.12
C VAL A 5 -11.56 -19.51 -8.50
N SER A 6 -12.25 -19.49 -9.64
CA SER A 6 -13.02 -18.33 -10.10
C SER A 6 -14.08 -17.89 -9.09
N GLN A 7 -14.84 -18.84 -8.53
CA GLN A 7 -15.87 -18.55 -7.52
C GLN A 7 -15.25 -18.04 -6.21
N ARG A 8 -14.11 -18.59 -5.79
CA ARG A 8 -13.38 -18.11 -4.60
C ARG A 8 -12.84 -16.69 -4.78
N VAL A 9 -12.27 -16.40 -5.96
CA VAL A 9 -11.76 -15.06 -6.31
C VAL A 9 -12.91 -14.06 -6.37
N GLN A 10 -14.05 -14.44 -6.95
CA GLN A 10 -15.25 -13.59 -7.02
C GLN A 10 -15.77 -13.26 -5.61
N LYS A 11 -15.99 -14.27 -4.77
CA LYS A 11 -16.46 -14.08 -3.38
C LYS A 11 -15.54 -13.12 -2.59
N ARG A 12 -14.21 -13.25 -2.75
CA ARG A 12 -13.25 -12.36 -2.09
C ARG A 12 -13.35 -10.92 -2.61
N ARG A 13 -13.47 -10.73 -3.94
CA ARG A 13 -13.65 -9.39 -4.53
C ARG A 13 -14.94 -8.73 -4.08
N ASP A 14 -16.04 -9.49 -3.98
CA ASP A 14 -17.33 -8.98 -3.51
C ASP A 14 -17.26 -8.50 -2.06
N ALA A 15 -16.61 -9.27 -1.17
CA ALA A 15 -16.37 -8.85 0.21
C ALA A 15 -15.51 -7.58 0.31
N LEU A 16 -14.46 -7.46 -0.50
CA LEU A 16 -13.61 -6.26 -0.52
C LEU A 16 -14.39 -5.03 -1.02
N ARG A 17 -15.26 -5.17 -2.03
CA ARG A 17 -16.12 -4.08 -2.49
C ARG A 17 -17.13 -3.65 -1.43
N ALA A 18 -17.72 -4.60 -0.71
CA ALA A 18 -18.62 -4.28 0.40
C ALA A 18 -17.90 -3.54 1.54
N ALA A 19 -16.60 -3.77 1.73
CA ALA A 19 -15.76 -3.01 2.66
C ALA A 19 -15.28 -1.65 2.10
N GLY A 20 -15.81 -1.20 0.94
CA GLY A 20 -15.48 0.08 0.33
C GLY A 20 -14.19 0.08 -0.52
N LEU A 21 -13.56 -1.07 -0.74
CA LEU A 21 -12.31 -1.16 -1.51
C LEU A 21 -12.58 -1.36 -3.00
N ARG A 22 -11.82 -0.66 -3.85
CA ARG A 22 -11.84 -0.82 -5.30
C ARG A 22 -10.65 -1.68 -5.77
N PRO A 23 -10.88 -2.73 -6.57
CA PRO A 23 -9.77 -3.48 -7.18
C PRO A 23 -9.06 -2.62 -8.24
N VAL A 24 -7.73 -2.52 -8.13
CA VAL A 24 -6.85 -1.91 -9.13
C VAL A 24 -5.87 -2.96 -9.61
N GLN A 25 -5.74 -3.12 -10.93
CA GLN A 25 -4.69 -3.96 -11.52
C GLN A 25 -3.53 -3.09 -11.95
N ILE A 26 -2.40 -3.27 -11.28
CA ILE A 26 -1.13 -2.64 -11.65
C ILE A 26 -0.09 -3.73 -11.92
N TRP A 27 0.86 -3.40 -12.79
CA TRP A 27 2.03 -4.22 -13.00
C TRP A 27 3.08 -3.82 -11.96
N VAL A 28 3.52 -4.80 -11.17
CA VAL A 28 4.58 -4.63 -10.17
C VAL A 28 5.83 -5.37 -10.62
N PRO A 29 7.04 -4.95 -10.21
CA PRO A 29 8.26 -5.70 -10.49
C PRO A 29 8.19 -7.12 -9.92
N ASP A 30 8.73 -8.10 -10.66
CA ASP A 30 8.80 -9.49 -10.19
C ASP A 30 9.77 -9.62 -9.00
N THR A 31 9.21 -9.95 -7.85
CA THR A 31 9.93 -10.02 -6.56
C THR A 31 10.92 -11.18 -6.47
N ARG A 32 10.87 -12.12 -7.42
CA ARG A 32 11.78 -13.29 -7.48
C ARG A 32 13.04 -13.00 -8.30
N ARG A 33 13.12 -11.86 -8.98
CA ARG A 33 14.30 -11.52 -9.77
C ARG A 33 15.51 -11.29 -8.85
N PRO A 34 16.70 -11.81 -9.22
CA PRO A 34 17.93 -11.43 -8.55
C PRO A 34 18.06 -9.90 -8.50
N GLY A 35 18.47 -9.36 -7.35
CA GLY A 35 18.59 -7.92 -7.14
C GLY A 35 17.31 -7.19 -6.70
N PHE A 36 16.14 -7.85 -6.64
CA PHE A 36 14.91 -7.19 -6.16
C PHE A 36 15.06 -6.61 -4.75
N ALA A 37 15.69 -7.35 -3.83
CA ALA A 37 15.94 -6.86 -2.47
C ALA A 37 16.91 -5.67 -2.41
N GLU A 38 17.82 -5.54 -3.37
CA GLU A 38 18.70 -4.36 -3.49
C GLU A 38 17.93 -3.16 -4.03
N GLU A 39 17.11 -3.36 -5.05
CA GLU A 39 16.25 -2.31 -5.59
C GLU A 39 15.24 -1.81 -4.56
N CYS A 40 14.63 -2.69 -3.77
CA CYS A 40 13.78 -2.30 -2.64
C CYS A 40 14.52 -1.41 -1.64
N ARG A 41 15.74 -1.81 -1.24
CA ARG A 41 16.57 -1.00 -0.32
C ARG A 41 16.88 0.37 -0.92
N ARG A 42 17.29 0.40 -2.20
CA ARG A 42 17.61 1.65 -2.91
C ARG A 42 16.41 2.59 -2.98
N GLN A 43 15.24 2.09 -3.36
CA GLN A 43 14.01 2.89 -3.47
C GLN A 43 13.50 3.35 -2.10
N SER A 44 13.59 2.50 -1.08
CA SER A 44 13.20 2.89 0.29
C SER A 44 14.06 4.02 0.81
N ALA A 45 15.38 3.97 0.55
CA ALA A 45 16.29 5.05 0.91
C ALA A 45 15.99 6.35 0.17
N LEU A 46 15.60 6.28 -1.12
CA LEU A 46 15.20 7.46 -1.90
C LEU A 46 13.90 8.08 -1.39
N ALA A 47 12.90 7.28 -1.04
CA ALA A 47 11.65 7.76 -0.46
C ALA A 47 11.93 8.48 0.87
N ALA A 48 12.64 7.85 1.80
CA ALA A 48 12.99 8.45 3.08
C ALA A 48 13.81 9.74 2.93
N ALA A 49 14.71 9.79 1.94
CA ALA A 49 15.49 11.01 1.65
C ALA A 49 14.65 12.11 0.96
N SER A 50 13.50 11.77 0.38
CA SER A 50 12.57 12.74 -0.19
C SER A 50 11.73 13.40 0.90
N ASP A 51 11.31 12.63 1.91
CA ASP A 51 10.52 13.15 3.04
C ASP A 51 11.29 14.28 3.75
N LEU A 52 12.59 14.06 4.00
CA LEU A 52 13.49 15.07 4.59
C LEU A 52 13.63 16.39 3.80
N LYS A 53 13.12 16.45 2.56
CA LYS A 53 13.20 17.65 1.71
C LYS A 53 11.93 18.49 1.73
N ASP A 54 10.91 18.06 2.48
CA ASP A 54 9.64 18.78 2.59
C ASP A 54 9.27 19.03 4.08
N PRO A 55 9.89 20.03 4.72
CA PRO A 55 9.63 20.34 6.13
C PRO A 55 8.18 20.76 6.40
N GLU A 56 7.51 21.36 5.41
CA GLU A 56 6.10 21.75 5.54
C GLU A 56 5.20 20.50 5.57
N PHE A 57 5.50 19.50 4.74
CA PHE A 57 4.82 18.22 4.77
C PHE A 57 5.07 17.43 6.06
N ASP A 58 6.30 17.42 6.58
CA ASP A 58 6.62 16.78 7.86
C ASP A 58 5.84 17.42 9.02
N MET A 59 5.81 18.75 9.11
CA MET A 59 5.01 19.47 10.12
C MET A 59 3.52 19.18 10.00
N LEU A 60 2.99 19.11 8.76
CA LEU A 60 1.60 18.73 8.51
C LEU A 60 1.31 17.31 9.01
N LEU A 61 2.22 16.35 8.76
CA LEU A 61 2.07 14.97 9.19
C LEU A 61 2.08 14.82 10.72
N GLU A 62 2.97 15.54 11.40
CA GLU A 62 3.04 15.55 12.87
C GLU A 62 1.73 16.08 13.49
N GLU A 63 1.22 17.19 12.98
CA GLU A 63 -0.06 17.77 13.42
C GLU A 63 -1.23 16.79 13.18
N ALA A 64 -1.29 16.18 11.99
CA ALA A 64 -2.33 15.20 11.66
C ALA A 64 -2.26 13.94 12.54
N ALA A 65 -1.06 13.47 12.87
CA ALA A 65 -0.86 12.32 13.75
C ALA A 65 -1.23 12.62 15.22
N ALA A 66 -1.05 13.87 15.66
CA ALA A 66 -1.45 14.33 17.00
C ALA A 66 -2.98 14.57 17.11
N SER A 67 -3.64 14.88 15.99
CA SER A 67 -5.09 15.11 15.91
C SER A 67 -5.88 13.80 15.82
N THR A 68 -6.06 13.11 16.96
CA THR A 68 -6.96 11.95 17.09
C THR A 68 -8.40 12.33 17.43
N GLU A 69 -8.73 13.62 17.47
CA GLU A 69 -10.07 14.11 17.78
C GLU A 69 -11.08 13.62 16.72
N GLY A 70 -12.14 12.92 17.16
CA GLY A 70 -13.18 12.37 16.26
C GLY A 70 -12.91 10.99 15.67
N TRP A 71 -11.93 10.25 16.17
CA TRP A 71 -11.62 8.86 15.77
C TRP A 71 -12.32 7.79 16.63
N GLU A 72 -13.35 8.17 17.40
CA GLU A 72 -14.25 7.22 18.10
C GLU A 72 -15.20 6.49 17.13
#